data_AF-A0A7J5VVL7-F1
#
_entry.id   AF-A0A7J5VVL7-F1
#
_cell.length_a   1.000
_cell.length_b   1.000
_cell.length_c   1.000
_cell.angle_alpha   90.00
_cell.angle_beta   90.00
_cell.angle_gamma   90.00
#
_symmetry.space_group_name_H-M   'P 1'
#
loop_
_entity.id
_entity.type
_entity.pdbx_description
1 polymer ?
#
loop_
_entity_poly.entity_id
_entity_poly.type
_entity_poly.pdbx_seq_one_letter_code
_entity_poly.pdbx_strand_id
1 'polypeptide(L)'
;MNEHNASIPRDFWLDLWGQEAIVKFAENNPLEGYRRLTFMMLDQNIVAVSPSSTWRVLTKAGMLQKWNKKLSLKGTGFIQPLRPHEQWHVDISYLSISMEPSITCAAFWMDAVAL
;
A
#
# COMPACT_ATOMS: atom_id res chain seq x y z
N MET A 1 24.98 6.15 -3.44
CA MET A 1 25.53 4.92 -2.83
C MET A 1 26.55 5.40 -1.81
N ASN A 2 26.36 5.20 -0.51
CA ASN A 2 27.30 5.73 0.49
C ASN A 2 28.45 4.73 0.68
N GLU A 3 29.59 5.01 0.07
CA GLU A 3 30.81 4.17 0.06
C GLU A 3 31.62 4.25 1.37
N HIS A 4 31.22 5.11 2.31
CA HIS A 4 31.94 5.35 3.57
C HIS A 4 31.62 4.37 4.70
N ASN A 5 30.58 3.53 4.53
CA ASN A 5 30.33 2.43 5.44
C ASN A 5 30.89 1.17 4.80
N ALA A 6 31.88 0.52 5.43
CA ALA A 6 32.30 -0.82 5.05
C ALA A 6 31.07 -1.70 4.81
N SER A 7 31.11 -2.56 3.77
CA SER A 7 29.98 -3.42 3.40
C SER A 7 29.54 -4.23 4.61
N ILE A 8 28.49 -3.77 5.30
CA ILE A 8 27.92 -4.49 6.42
C ILE A 8 27.41 -5.79 5.83
N PRO A 9 27.88 -6.96 6.29
CA PRO A 9 27.38 -8.25 5.82
C PRO A 9 25.92 -8.44 6.27
N ARG A 10 25.01 -7.81 5.54
CA ARG A 10 23.59 -7.69 5.88
C ARG A 10 22.80 -8.90 5.38
N ASP A 11 23.41 -9.79 4.59
CA ASP A 11 22.68 -10.68 3.70
C ASP A 11 22.81 -12.19 3.97
N PHE A 12 23.71 -12.66 4.85
CA PHE A 12 24.07 -14.09 4.87
C PHE A 12 23.91 -14.84 6.20
N TRP A 13 23.05 -14.38 7.11
CA TRP A 13 22.88 -15.05 8.42
C TRP A 13 21.83 -16.17 8.44
N LEU A 14 21.09 -16.38 7.34
CA LEU A 14 20.09 -17.44 7.23
C LEU A 14 20.52 -18.44 6.16
N ASP A 15 20.76 -19.67 6.58
CA ASP A 15 20.96 -20.79 5.67
C ASP A 15 19.76 -20.92 4.71
N LEU A 16 20.02 -21.49 3.53
CA LEU A 16 19.00 -21.70 2.50
C LEU A 16 17.80 -22.51 3.04
N TRP A 17 18.07 -23.54 3.84
CA TRP A 17 17.01 -24.35 4.47
C TRP A 17 16.11 -23.52 5.39
N GLY A 18 16.69 -22.55 6.12
CA GLY A 18 15.93 -21.67 7.00
C GLY A 18 15.03 -20.72 6.23
N GLN A 19 15.48 -20.24 5.07
CA GLN A 19 14.68 -19.41 4.18
C GLN A 19 13.51 -20.20 3.57
N GLU A 20 13.76 -21.43 3.12
CA GLU A 20 12.74 -22.34 2.59
C GLU A 20 11.68 -22.70 3.64
N ALA A 21 12.10 -22.96 4.88
CA ALA A 21 11.19 -23.25 5.99
C ALA A 21 10.23 -22.09 6.27
N ILE A 22 10.74 -20.84 6.23
CA ILE A 22 9.92 -19.64 6.43
C ILE A 22 8.88 -19.48 5.32
N VAL A 23 9.27 -19.67 4.05
CA VAL A 23 8.36 -19.57 2.89
C VAL A 23 7.26 -20.63 2.99
N LYS A 24 7.64 -21.89 3.23
CA LYS A 24 6.69 -23.00 3.39
C LYS A 24 5.73 -22.78 4.56
N PHE A 25 6.21 -22.23 5.67
CA PHE A 25 5.36 -21.92 6.81
C PHE A 25 4.36 -20.79 6.51
N ALA A 26 4.78 -19.80 5.72
CA ALA A 26 3.89 -18.72 5.27
C ALA A 26 2.83 -19.19 4.29
N GLU A 27 3.13 -20.15 3.40
CA GLU A 27 2.13 -20.76 2.51
C GLU A 27 1.03 -21.49 3.29
N ASN A 28 1.39 -22.15 4.39
CA ASN A 28 0.43 -22.84 5.25
C ASN A 28 -0.41 -21.88 6.12
N ASN A 29 0.01 -20.62 6.28
CA ASN A 29 -0.63 -19.63 7.15
C ASN A 29 -0.88 -18.29 6.43
N PRO A 30 -1.71 -18.26 5.36
CA PRO A 30 -1.86 -17.09 4.48
C PRO A 30 -2.54 -15.88 5.14
N LEU A 31 -3.28 -16.10 6.23
CA LEU A 31 -3.99 -15.03 6.95
C LEU A 31 -3.09 -14.29 7.94
N GLU A 32 -1.93 -14.86 8.27
CA GLU A 32 -1.07 -14.35 9.34
C GLU A 32 -0.03 -13.36 8.81
N GLY A 33 0.08 -12.22 9.49
CA GLY A 33 1.10 -11.23 9.16
C GLY A 33 2.50 -11.68 9.57
N TYR A 34 3.53 -11.21 8.86
CA TYR A 34 4.92 -11.64 9.08
C TYR A 34 5.40 -11.62 10.54
N ARG A 35 4.97 -10.64 11.35
CA ARG A 35 5.37 -10.54 12.77
C ARG A 35 4.83 -11.69 13.61
N ARG A 36 3.54 -12.02 13.41
CA ARG A 36 2.88 -13.10 14.13
C ARG A 36 3.44 -14.44 13.68
N LEU A 37 3.67 -14.58 12.38
CA LEU A 37 4.32 -15.74 11.78
C LEU A 37 5.70 -16.02 12.42
N THR A 38 6.51 -14.99 12.67
CA THR A 38 7.80 -15.13 13.37
C THR A 38 7.67 -15.74 14.76
N PHE A 39 6.71 -15.29 15.57
CA PHE A 39 6.51 -15.84 16.91
C PHE A 39 5.91 -17.25 16.88
N MET A 40 5.04 -17.56 15.91
CA MET A 40 4.52 -18.92 15.73
C MET A 40 5.62 -19.92 15.34
N MET A 41 6.52 -19.52 14.43
CA MET A 41 7.68 -20.36 14.06
C MET A 41 8.61 -20.60 15.25
N LEU A 42 8.77 -19.61 16.12
CA LEU A 42 9.56 -19.72 17.35
C LEU A 42 8.91 -20.71 18.33
N ASP A 43 7.60 -20.59 18.56
CA ASP A 43 6.84 -21.43 19.50
C ASP A 43 6.82 -22.91 19.06
N GLN A 44 6.75 -23.13 17.75
CA GLN A 44 6.77 -24.47 17.15
C GLN A 44 8.19 -25.03 16.91
N ASN A 45 9.24 -24.33 17.38
CA ASN A 45 10.64 -24.70 17.22
C ASN A 45 11.06 -24.98 15.76
N ILE A 46 10.54 -24.21 14.80
CA ILE A 46 10.85 -24.40 13.37
C ILE A 46 12.12 -23.63 12.98
N VAL A 47 12.11 -22.30 13.14
CA VAL A 47 13.28 -21.43 12.92
C VAL A 47 13.21 -20.25 13.89
N ALA A 48 14.32 -19.95 14.56
CA ALA A 48 14.47 -18.78 15.43
C ALA A 48 15.05 -17.59 14.65
N VAL A 49 14.21 -16.60 14.33
CA VAL A 49 14.62 -15.41 13.55
C VAL A 49 13.95 -14.14 14.07
N SER A 50 14.57 -12.98 13.84
CA SER A 50 13.93 -11.69 14.08
C SER A 50 12.79 -11.41 13.07
N PRO A 51 11.75 -10.65 13.46
CA PRO A 51 10.65 -10.28 12.55
C PRO A 51 11.11 -9.49 11.32
N SER A 52 12.17 -8.70 11.44
CA SER A 52 12.78 -7.95 10.34
C SER A 52 13.40 -8.88 9.29
N SER A 53 14.02 -9.98 9.71
CA SER A 53 14.60 -10.96 8.80
C SER A 53 13.53 -11.78 8.11
N THR A 54 12.49 -12.19 8.85
CA THR A 54 11.30 -12.85 8.29
C THR A 54 10.66 -11.99 7.20
N TRP A 55 10.49 -10.68 7.46
CA TRP A 55 9.99 -9.73 6.47
C TRP A 55 10.86 -9.67 5.22
N ARG A 56 12.19 -9.66 5.34
CA ARG A 56 13.11 -9.64 4.19
C ARG A 56 12.98 -10.89 3.33
N VAL A 57 12.92 -12.08 3.94
CA VAL A 57 12.75 -13.36 3.23
C VAL A 57 11.42 -13.37 2.48
N LEU A 58 10.32 -13.04 3.16
CA LEU A 58 8.98 -13.01 2.56
C LEU A 58 8.84 -11.93 1.48
N THR A 59 9.54 -10.80 1.63
CA THR A 59 9.56 -9.74 0.61
C THR A 59 10.32 -10.19 -0.63
N LYS A 60 11.47 -10.86 -0.47
CA LYS A 60 12.21 -11.47 -1.59
C LYS A 60 11.39 -12.56 -2.28
N ALA A 61 10.63 -13.34 -1.53
CA ALA A 61 9.71 -14.37 -2.05
C ALA A 61 8.43 -13.78 -2.67
N GLY A 62 8.19 -12.46 -2.59
CA GLY A 62 7.03 -11.81 -3.19
C GLY A 62 5.70 -12.01 -2.43
N MET A 63 5.72 -12.66 -1.25
CA MET A 63 4.51 -13.04 -0.51
C MET A 63 3.83 -11.90 0.26
N LEU A 64 4.50 -10.75 0.39
CA LEU A 64 4.01 -9.58 1.16
C LEU A 64 3.36 -8.49 0.29
N GLN A 65 3.14 -8.74 -1.00
CA GLN A 65 2.59 -7.73 -1.91
C GLN A 65 1.09 -7.52 -1.68
N LYS A 66 0.75 -6.54 -0.84
CA LYS A 66 -0.64 -6.17 -0.52
C LYS A 66 -1.41 -5.52 -1.67
N TRP A 67 -0.71 -4.93 -2.64
CA TRP A 67 -1.33 -4.15 -3.71
C TRP A 67 -0.83 -4.62 -5.07
N ASN A 68 -1.74 -5.17 -5.86
CA ASN A 68 -1.55 -5.30 -7.29
C ASN A 68 -1.41 -3.89 -7.87
N LYS A 69 -0.17 -3.42 -8.06
CA LYS A 69 0.10 -2.10 -8.62
C LYS A 69 -0.44 -2.12 -10.04
N LYS A 70 -1.61 -1.52 -10.28
CA LYS A 70 -2.01 -1.15 -11.64
C LYS A 70 -0.84 -0.40 -12.26
N LEU A 71 -0.50 -0.76 -13.50
CA LEU A 71 0.50 -0.04 -14.26
C LEU A 71 0.15 1.45 -14.24
N SER A 72 1.15 2.27 -13.96
CA SER A 72 1.00 3.71 -13.89
C SER A 72 0.57 4.24 -15.26
N LEU A 73 -0.64 4.81 -15.34
CA LEU A 73 -1.12 5.56 -16.52
C LEU A 73 -0.46 6.94 -16.66
N LYS A 74 0.59 7.22 -15.88
CA LYS A 74 1.35 8.47 -15.96
C LYS A 74 2.01 8.55 -17.35
N GLY A 75 1.49 9.44 -18.20
CA GLY A 75 1.88 9.58 -19.61
C GLY A 75 0.73 9.34 -20.59
N THR A 76 -0.34 8.68 -20.17
CA THR A 76 -1.62 8.58 -20.91
C THR A 76 -2.49 9.81 -20.63
N GLY A 77 -1.86 10.99 -20.71
CA GLY A 77 -2.40 12.24 -20.21
C GLY A 77 -3.63 12.75 -20.98
N PHE A 78 -4.30 13.70 -20.34
CA PHE A 78 -5.39 14.48 -20.90
C PHE A 78 -5.00 15.15 -22.22
N ILE A 79 -5.78 14.91 -23.29
CA ILE A 79 -5.60 15.56 -24.59
C ILE A 79 -6.28 16.93 -24.50
N GLN A 80 -5.52 18.01 -24.66
CA GLN A 80 -6.07 19.36 -24.60
C GLN A 80 -7.01 19.61 -25.79
N PRO A 81 -8.20 20.20 -25.56
CA PRO A 81 -9.08 20.65 -26.63
C PRO A 81 -8.44 21.78 -27.43
N LEU A 82 -8.76 21.89 -28.72
CA LEU A 82 -8.21 22.91 -29.60
C LEU A 82 -9.03 24.20 -29.57
N ARG A 83 -10.28 24.14 -29.09
CA ARG A 83 -11.19 25.29 -29.03
C ARG A 83 -11.81 25.48 -27.63
N PRO A 84 -12.06 26.73 -27.22
CA PRO A 84 -12.61 27.05 -25.89
C PRO A 84 -13.98 26.43 -25.53
N HIS A 85 -14.74 25.90 -26.50
CA HIS A 85 -16.12 25.41 -26.31
C HIS A 85 -16.27 23.89 -26.50
N GLU A 86 -15.18 23.16 -26.71
CA GLU A 86 -15.22 21.71 -27.00
C GLU A 86 -15.37 20.86 -25.74
N GLN A 87 -14.87 21.34 -24.60
CA GLN A 87 -14.93 20.59 -23.36
C GLN A 87 -15.25 21.51 -22.19
N TRP A 88 -16.25 21.10 -21.41
CA TRP A 88 -16.73 21.81 -20.24
C TRP A 88 -16.46 20.90 -19.05
N HIS A 89 -15.67 21.37 -18.10
CA HIS A 89 -15.38 20.63 -16.88
C HIS A 89 -16.37 21.11 -15.82
N VAL A 90 -17.03 20.15 -15.16
CA VAL A 90 -17.88 20.41 -13.99
C VAL A 90 -17.40 19.48 -12.89
N ASP A 91 -16.84 20.06 -11.83
CA ASP A 91 -16.42 19.30 -10.66
C ASP A 91 -17.58 19.19 -9.68
N ILE A 92 -18.08 17.96 -9.47
CA ILE A 92 -19.10 17.65 -8.47
C ILE A 92 -18.38 17.04 -7.26
N SER A 93 -18.46 17.70 -6.12
CA SER A 93 -17.92 17.19 -4.86
C SER A 93 -19.05 16.93 -3.86
N TYR A 94 -19.06 15.74 -3.27
CA TYR A 94 -19.97 15.40 -2.18
C TYR A 94 -19.36 15.87 -0.86
N LEU A 95 -19.97 16.88 -0.25
CA LEU A 95 -19.64 17.29 1.11
C LEU A 95 -20.58 16.56 2.09
N SER A 96 -20.05 15.56 2.78
CA SER A 96 -20.76 14.93 3.89
C SER A 96 -20.65 15.81 5.13
N ILE A 97 -21.63 16.68 5.35
CA ILE A 97 -21.76 17.44 6.59
C ILE A 97 -22.38 16.50 7.63
N SER A 98 -21.61 16.05 8.62
CA SER A 98 -22.18 15.45 9.83
C SER A 98 -22.73 16.58 10.71
N MET A 99 -23.97 16.98 10.46
CA MET A 99 -24.71 17.88 11.35
C MET A 99 -25.43 17.06 12.42
N GLU A 100 -25.29 17.47 13.68
CA GLU A 100 -26.23 17.14 14.75
C GLU A 100 -27.66 17.50 14.29
N PRO A 101 -28.70 16.70 14.62
CA PRO A 101 -29.99 16.76 13.96
C PRO A 101 -30.84 17.91 14.51
N SER A 102 -30.52 19.14 14.12
CA SER A 102 -31.52 20.21 14.14
C SER A 102 -31.23 21.21 13.04
N ILE A 103 -32.28 21.47 12.25
CA ILE A 103 -32.43 22.52 11.24
C ILE A 103 -31.92 22.13 9.84
N THR A 104 -32.88 21.66 9.03
CA THR A 104 -32.79 21.60 7.57
C THR A 104 -32.59 23.01 7.01
N CYS A 105 -31.37 23.35 6.62
CA CYS A 105 -31.10 24.50 5.76
C CYS A 105 -30.65 23.98 4.40
N ALA A 106 -31.57 23.90 3.45
CA ALA A 106 -31.23 23.80 2.04
C ALA A 106 -30.60 25.14 1.61
N ALA A 107 -29.28 25.23 1.60
CA ALA A 107 -28.58 26.34 0.96
C ALA A 107 -28.60 26.12 -0.56
N PHE A 108 -29.70 26.49 -1.19
CA PHE A 108 -29.77 26.69 -2.64
C PHE A 108 -29.03 28.00 -2.93
N TRP A 109 -27.72 27.92 -3.20
CA TRP A 109 -26.93 29.07 -3.65
C TRP A 109 -27.32 29.36 -5.09
N MET A 110 -28.23 30.32 -5.28
CA MET A 110 -28.65 30.85 -6.57
C MET A 110 -28.24 32.32 -6.62
N ASP A 111 -26.94 32.57 -6.76
CA ASP A 111 -26.48 33.91 -7.15
C ASP A 111 -26.57 34.03 -8.67
N ALA A 112 -27.77 34.40 -9.09
CA ALA A 112 -28.03 35.04 -10.36
C ALA A 112 -27.28 36.38 -10.39
N VAL A 113 -26.15 36.43 -11.10
CA VAL A 113 -25.68 37.68 -11.68
C VAL A 113 -26.42 37.85 -13.00
N ALA A 114 -27.54 38.57 -12.92
CA ALA A 114 -28.20 39.19 -14.05
C ALA A 114 -27.83 40.69 -14.05
N LEU A 115 -27.39 41.15 -15.23
CA LEU A 115 -27.06 42.52 -15.65
C LEU A 115 -25.70 43.08 -15.22
#